data_AF-A0A447N689-F1
#
_entry.id   AF-A0A447N689-F1
#
_cell.length_a   1.000
_cell.length_b   1.000
_cell.length_c   1.000
_cell.angle_alpha   90.00
_cell.angle_beta   90.00
_cell.angle_gamma   90.00
#
_symmetry.space_group_name_H-M   'P 1'
#
loop_
_entity.id
_entity.type
_entity.pdbx_description
1 polymer ?
#
loop_
_entity_poly.entity_id
_entity_poly.type
_entity_poly.pdbx_seq_one_letter_code
_entity_poly.pdbx_strand_id
1 'polypeptide(L)'
;MLETDQAWEVFEKLEDCYFSQTLPSPTRQVQPAVDMLNIDLLIKIRDGNVKDIRQVGPDMFVGKVEQILSGLRDSGWIVIKRDLLAEKLATW
;
A
#
# COMPACT_ATOMS: atom_id res chain seq x y z
N MET A 1 15.32 35.56 -0.59
CA MET A 1 14.95 35.81 0.81
C MET A 1 13.73 36.70 0.74
N LEU A 2 12.54 36.22 1.09
CA LEU A 2 11.37 37.09 1.18
C LEU A 2 11.62 38.05 2.35
N GLU A 3 11.37 39.34 2.16
CA GLU A 3 11.36 40.29 3.27
C GLU A 3 10.33 39.83 4.30
N THR A 4 10.61 40.01 5.59
CA THR A 4 9.89 39.37 6.71
C THR A 4 8.37 39.54 6.65
N ASP A 5 7.89 40.66 6.12
CA ASP A 5 6.47 40.97 6.00
C ASP A 5 5.80 40.17 4.88
N GLN A 6 6.55 39.88 3.81
CA GLN A 6 6.09 39.09 2.67
C GLN A 6 6.05 37.59 3.00
N ALA A 7 6.95 37.13 3.88
CA ALA A 7 6.91 35.78 4.41
C ALA A 7 5.68 35.58 5.31
N TRP A 8 5.37 36.58 6.15
CA TRP A 8 4.21 36.54 7.03
C TRP A 8 2.89 36.44 6.27
N GLU A 9 2.73 37.20 5.19
CA GLU A 9 1.53 37.15 4.33
C GLU A 9 1.34 35.78 3.64
N VAL A 10 2.43 35.08 3.32
CA VAL A 10 2.38 33.71 2.76
C VAL A 10 1.97 32.71 3.83
N PHE A 11 2.47 32.85 5.07
CA PHE A 11 2.06 32.00 6.18
C PHE A 11 0.58 32.17 6.52
N GLU A 12 0.08 33.41 6.58
CA GLU A 12 -1.34 33.69 6.82
C GLU A 12 -2.23 33.06 5.75
N LYS A 13 -1.86 33.17 4.46
CA LYS A 13 -2.62 32.54 3.36
C LYS A 13 -2.62 31.01 3.45
N LEU A 14 -1.51 30.41 3.89
CA LEU A 14 -1.42 28.95 4.07
C LEU A 14 -2.27 28.47 5.26
N GLU A 15 -2.26 29.21 6.36
CA GLU A 15 -3.12 28.94 7.52
C GLU A 15 -4.60 29.10 7.16
N ASP A 16 -4.98 30.19 6.49
CA ASP A 16 -6.35 30.41 6.03
C ASP A 16 -6.80 29.30 5.09
N CYS A 17 -5.96 28.85 4.15
CA CYS A 17 -6.27 27.70 3.30
C CYS A 17 -6.39 26.39 4.10
N TYR A 18 -5.59 26.17 5.14
CA TYR A 18 -5.66 24.97 5.96
C TYR A 18 -6.89 24.94 6.87
N PHE A 19 -7.21 26.06 7.53
CA PHE A 19 -8.33 26.17 8.46
C PHE A 19 -9.68 26.30 7.74
N SER A 20 -9.73 26.93 6.55
CA SER A 20 -10.95 26.99 5.74
C SER A 20 -11.41 25.63 5.19
N GLN A 21 -10.52 24.64 5.10
CA GLN A 21 -10.88 23.26 4.74
C GLN A 21 -11.73 22.56 5.82
N THR A 22 -11.72 23.06 7.05
CA THR A 22 -12.48 22.47 8.18
C THR A 22 -13.89 23.03 8.32
N LEU A 23 -14.25 24.10 7.60
CA LEU A 23 -15.61 24.59 7.52
C LEU A 23 -16.38 23.73 6.50
N PRO A 24 -17.49 23.08 6.89
CA PRO A 24 -18.28 22.28 5.98
C PRO A 24 -18.92 23.20 4.94
N SER A 25 -18.26 23.36 3.79
CA SER A 25 -18.88 23.93 2.60
C SER A 25 -20.13 23.11 2.27
N PRO A 26 -21.29 23.73 1.97
CA PRO A 26 -22.46 22.98 1.59
C PRO A 26 -22.14 22.28 0.27
N THR A 27 -22.06 20.95 0.32
CA THR A 27 -21.99 20.05 -0.84
C THR A 27 -20.79 20.22 -1.78
N ARG A 28 -19.57 20.12 -1.25
CA ARG A 28 -18.63 19.19 -1.91
C ARG A 28 -18.80 17.86 -1.20
N GLN A 29 -19.58 16.96 -1.81
CA GLN A 29 -19.49 15.56 -1.46
C GLN A 29 -18.05 15.14 -1.76
N VAL A 30 -17.17 15.32 -0.79
CA VAL A 30 -15.96 14.53 -0.72
C VAL A 30 -16.49 13.14 -0.38
N GLN A 31 -16.90 12.42 -1.42
CA GLN A 31 -16.95 10.97 -1.32
C GLN A 31 -15.61 10.59 -0.70
N PRO A 32 -15.59 9.87 0.43
CA PRO A 32 -14.33 9.42 0.96
C PRO A 32 -13.65 8.69 -0.21
N ALA A 33 -12.50 9.19 -0.67
CA ALA A 33 -11.70 8.51 -1.69
C ALA A 33 -11.25 7.10 -1.22
N VAL A 34 -11.65 6.72 0.00
CA VAL A 34 -11.56 5.40 0.60
C VAL A 34 -12.36 4.36 -0.20
N ASP A 35 -13.48 4.72 -0.86
CA ASP A 35 -14.19 3.79 -1.76
C ASP A 35 -13.51 3.62 -3.14
N MET A 36 -12.60 4.54 -3.52
CA MET A 36 -11.88 4.46 -4.80
C MET A 36 -10.66 3.52 -4.78
N LEU A 37 -10.31 2.97 -3.62
CA LEU A 37 -9.09 2.17 -3.45
C LEU A 37 -9.43 0.81 -2.82
N ASN A 38 -10.33 0.06 -3.44
CA ASN A 38 -10.46 -1.38 -3.19
C ASN A 38 -9.24 -2.10 -3.81
N ILE A 39 -8.07 -1.84 -3.24
CA ILE A 39 -6.78 -2.35 -3.70
C ILE A 39 -6.06 -3.07 -2.56
N ASP A 40 -5.64 -4.30 -2.82
CA ASP A 40 -4.72 -5.01 -1.95
C ASP A 40 -3.29 -4.70 -2.39
N LEU A 41 -2.41 -4.38 -1.44
CA LEU A 41 -1.01 -4.03 -1.71
C LEU A 41 -0.06 -4.94 -0.93
N LEU A 42 0.98 -5.41 -1.60
CA LEU A 42 2.13 -6.04 -0.97
C LEU A 42 3.29 -5.04 -0.91
N ILE A 43 3.67 -4.63 0.29
CA ILE A 43 4.76 -3.66 0.53
C ILE A 43 5.92 -4.40 1.20
N LYS A 44 7.13 -4.30 0.62
CA LYS A 44 8.36 -4.79 1.24
C LYS A 44 9.16 -3.62 1.81
N ILE A 45 9.38 -3.64 3.12
CA ILE A 45 10.19 -2.64 3.83
C ILE A 45 11.45 -3.31 4.36
N ARG A 46 12.61 -2.73 4.08
CA ARG A 46 13.94 -3.16 4.59
C ARG A 46 14.73 -1.93 5.01
N ASP A 47 15.35 -1.99 6.18
CA ASP A 47 16.18 -0.90 6.73
C ASP A 47 15.44 0.45 6.75
N GLY A 48 14.16 0.42 7.13
CA GLY A 48 13.29 1.61 7.15
C GLY A 48 12.86 2.14 5.78
N ASN A 49 13.31 1.52 4.69
CA ASN A 49 13.02 1.96 3.32
C ASN A 49 12.06 1.01 2.62
N VAL A 50 11.11 1.57 1.87
CA VAL A 50 10.27 0.78 0.97
C VAL A 50 11.13 0.32 -0.21
N LYS A 51 11.24 -1.00 -0.38
CA LYS A 51 11.99 -1.64 -1.47
C LYS A 51 11.13 -2.08 -2.63
N ASP A 52 9.85 -2.36 -2.37
CA ASP A 52 8.90 -2.86 -3.37
C ASP A 52 7.47 -2.52 -2.94
N ILE A 53 6.64 -2.12 -3.91
CA ILE A 53 5.19 -1.94 -3.75
C ILE A 53 4.56 -2.58 -4.98
N ARG A 54 3.68 -3.56 -4.78
CA ARG A 54 2.92 -4.19 -5.87
C ARG A 54 1.47 -4.40 -5.48
N GLN A 55 0.58 -4.22 -6.45
CA GLN A 55 -0.83 -4.53 -6.29
C GLN A 55 -1.05 -6.03 -6.34
N VAL A 56 -1.87 -6.53 -5.43
CA VAL A 56 -2.33 -7.91 -5.36
C VAL A 56 -3.67 -7.96 -6.09
N GLY A 57 -3.80 -8.89 -7.04
CA GLY A 57 -5.04 -9.09 -7.76
C GLY A 57 -6.13 -9.70 -6.87
N PRO A 58 -7.42 -9.51 -7.19
CA PRO A 58 -8.53 -10.00 -6.38
C PRO A 58 -8.57 -11.54 -6.24
N ASP A 59 -7.96 -12.26 -7.19
CA ASP A 59 -7.88 -13.73 -7.19
C ASP A 59 -6.55 -14.25 -6.62
N MET A 60 -5.74 -13.39 -6.00
CA MET A 60 -4.42 -13.76 -5.48
C MET A 60 -4.45 -13.95 -3.97
N PHE A 61 -4.01 -15.13 -3.52
CA PHE A 61 -3.79 -15.41 -2.11
C PHE A 61 -2.34 -15.08 -1.70
N VAL A 62 -2.17 -14.29 -0.63
CA VAL A 62 -0.87 -13.97 -0.05
C VAL A 62 -0.74 -14.64 1.31
N GLY A 63 0.23 -15.54 1.45
CA GLY A 63 0.52 -16.24 2.69
C GLY A 63 1.97 -16.69 2.77
N LYS A 64 2.39 -17.14 3.96
CA LYS A 64 3.72 -17.74 4.13
C LYS A 64 3.77 -19.05 3.36
N VAL A 65 4.87 -19.28 2.64
CA VAL A 65 5.09 -20.50 1.85
C VAL A 65 4.86 -21.75 2.70
N GLU A 66 5.42 -21.81 3.91
CA GLU A 66 5.23 -22.94 4.83
C GLU A 66 3.76 -23.21 5.16
N GLN A 67 2.97 -22.15 5.41
CA GLN A 67 1.54 -22.29 5.74
C GLN A 67 0.71 -22.74 4.53
N ILE A 68 1.07 -22.27 3.34
CA ILE A 68 0.42 -22.68 2.09
C ILE A 68 0.74 -24.15 1.82
N LEU A 69 2.01 -24.54 1.93
CA LEU A 69 2.44 -25.91 1.68
C LEU A 69 1.91 -26.89 2.73
N SER A 70 1.84 -26.50 4.01
CA SER A 70 1.24 -27.33 5.05
C SER A 70 -0.24 -27.56 4.77
N GLY A 71 -1.01 -26.51 4.47
CA GLY A 71 -2.43 -26.63 4.14
C GLY A 71 -2.68 -27.48 2.90
N LEU A 72 -1.86 -27.34 1.87
CA LEU A 72 -1.94 -28.16 0.65
C LEU A 72 -1.59 -29.63 0.93
N ARG A 73 -0.60 -29.89 1.79
CA ARG A 73 -0.23 -31.26 2.21
C ARG A 73 -1.33 -31.91 3.04
N ASP A 74 -1.99 -31.17 3.91
CA ASP A 74 -3.12 -31.66 4.71
C ASP A 74 -4.34 -31.97 3.82
N SER A 75 -4.47 -31.28 2.68
CA SER A 75 -5.52 -31.53 1.68
C SER A 75 -5.24 -32.71 0.73
N GLY A 76 -4.05 -33.32 0.78
CA GLY A 76 -3.66 -34.46 -0.04
C GLY A 76 -2.26 -34.35 -0.64
N TRP A 77 -2.12 -34.65 -1.94
CA TRP A 77 -0.82 -34.72 -2.62
C TRP A 77 -0.55 -33.48 -3.48
N ILE A 78 0.60 -32.85 -3.28
CA ILE A 78 1.16 -31.86 -4.20
C ILE A 78 2.08 -32.59 -5.19
N VAL A 79 1.74 -32.56 -6.48
CA VAL A 79 2.58 -33.12 -7.54
C VAL A 79 3.22 -31.98 -8.33
N ILE A 80 4.54 -31.80 -8.18
CA ILE A 80 5.34 -30.81 -8.91
C ILE A 80 6.54 -31.49 -9.56
N LYS A 81 6.94 -31.04 -10.75
CA LYS A 81 8.15 -31.54 -11.41
C LYS A 81 9.37 -31.21 -10.53
N ARG A 82 10.23 -32.21 -10.30
CA ARG A 82 11.42 -32.10 -9.45
C ARG A 82 12.29 -30.90 -9.79
N ASP A 83 12.53 -30.66 -11.08
CA ASP A 83 13.41 -29.58 -11.53
C ASP A 83 12.81 -28.19 -11.27
N LEU A 84 11.49 -28.06 -11.39
CA LEU A 84 10.74 -26.84 -11.07
C LEU A 84 10.73 -26.53 -9.58
N LEU A 85 10.65 -27.57 -8.74
CA LEU A 85 10.74 -27.40 -7.29
C LEU A 85 12.14 -26.93 -6.88
N ALA A 86 13.19 -27.54 -7.46
CA ALA A 86 14.57 -27.16 -7.19
C ALA A 86 14.86 -25.72 -7.61
N GLU A 87 14.41 -25.30 -8.79
CA GLU A 87 14.58 -23.93 -9.28
C GLU A 87 13.89 -22.91 -8.35
N LYS A 88 12.64 -23.17 -7.95
CA LYS A 88 11.85 -22.26 -7.10
C LYS A 88 12.35 -22.16 -5.66
N LEU A 89 12.94 -23.23 -5.11
CA LEU A 89 13.52 -23.24 -3.77
C LEU A 89 14.97 -22.71 -3.75
N ALA A 90 15.72 -22.86 -4.85
CA ALA A 90 17.11 -22.40 -4.92
C ALA A 90 17.25 -20.89 -5.14
N THR A 91 16.17 -20.18 -5.50
CA THR A 91 16.15 -18.71 -5.67
C THR A 91 15.64 -17.95 -4.44
N TRP A 92 15.36 -18.64 -3.32
CA TRP A 92 14.91 -18.05 -2.05
C TRP A 92 16.05 -17.85 -1.06
#